data_AF-A0A438B289-F1
#
_entry.id   AF-A0A438B289-F1
#
_cell.length_a   1.000
_cell.length_b   1.000
_cell.length_c   1.000
_cell.angle_alpha   90.00
_cell.angle_beta   90.00
_cell.angle_gamma   90.00
#
_symmetry.space_group_name_H-M   'P 1'
#
loop_
_entity.id
_entity.type
_entity.pdbx_description
1 polymer ?
#
loop_
_entity_poly.entity_id
_entity_poly.type
_entity_poly.pdbx_seq_one_letter_code
_entity_poly.pdbx_strand_id
1 'polypeptide(L)'
;EFRAPTTPVEEIVADTFADVLGVERVGLDDEFFALGGNSLIAVQTASVLRKKLGVEVHLPWFFDSPSVAVLADRISSSETVPGADSRGFDVLLPLRAEGKASPLFCIHPVTGLSWSFAGLVGSIEPNRPVYGLQSPALSGDRELPASIEEWASLYVDEIRRVQPSGPYHLLGWSMGGEIAHAMAIQLTAAGDEVALLAMLDSHLASDSHTAKDGDVATEGAADHRGTAPRIADMLGGLGIQLGDTPSLDELDRETAVEALQELLLPVGRFDAEQIDRVVAGFVHSSVVANAYRPTDRFKGDVLYFSADLDGSHGADAWSGVVEGDVEVVPVAVTHWDMTSPEALRVIGPVLERRLKS
;
A
#
# COMPACT_ATOMS: atom_id res chain seq x y z
N GLU A 1 5.47 -18.39 21.86
CA GLU A 1 6.28 -19.47 22.49
C GLU A 1 7.25 -19.96 21.43
N PHE A 2 8.52 -20.19 21.75
CA PHE A 2 9.50 -20.55 20.72
C PHE A 2 9.41 -22.05 20.40
N ARG A 3 9.17 -22.36 19.13
CA ARG A 3 9.20 -23.73 18.59
C ARG A 3 10.30 -23.82 17.55
N ALA A 4 11.28 -24.69 17.76
CA ALA A 4 12.44 -24.81 16.88
C ALA A 4 12.05 -25.47 15.53
N PRO A 5 12.70 -25.08 14.42
CA PRO A 5 12.64 -25.82 13.15
C PRO A 5 12.97 -27.30 13.34
N THR A 6 12.26 -28.17 12.62
CA THR A 6 12.38 -29.62 12.72
C THR A 6 12.69 -30.31 11.38
N THR A 7 12.59 -29.59 10.27
CA THR A 7 12.89 -30.08 8.92
C THR A 7 13.94 -29.19 8.23
N PRO A 8 14.68 -29.72 7.22
CA PRO A 8 15.66 -28.92 6.48
C PRO A 8 15.07 -27.68 5.79
N VAL A 9 13.81 -27.77 5.32
CA VAL A 9 13.14 -26.61 4.70
C VAL A 9 12.81 -25.57 5.75
N GLU A 10 12.28 -25.97 6.91
CA GLU A 10 12.02 -25.07 8.03
C GLU A 10 13.30 -24.38 8.53
N GLU A 11 14.42 -25.11 8.62
CA GLU A 11 15.73 -24.55 9.00
C GLU A 11 16.18 -23.48 8.00
N ILE A 12 16.14 -23.77 6.69
CA ILE A 12 16.53 -22.81 5.64
C ILE A 12 15.63 -21.57 5.66
N VAL A 13 14.33 -21.73 5.91
CA VAL A 13 13.39 -20.60 6.00
C VAL A 13 13.67 -19.76 7.24
N ALA A 14 13.81 -20.38 8.42
CA ALA A 14 14.12 -19.69 9.66
C ALA A 14 15.47 -18.95 9.61
N ASP A 15 16.51 -19.59 9.07
CA ASP A 15 17.84 -18.99 8.92
C ASP A 15 17.79 -17.81 7.94
N THR A 16 17.06 -17.95 6.83
CA THR A 16 16.89 -16.83 5.90
C THR A 16 16.14 -15.67 6.56
N PHE A 17 15.09 -15.94 7.34
CA PHE A 17 14.38 -14.89 8.09
C PHE A 17 15.32 -14.20 9.09
N ALA A 18 16.13 -14.97 9.83
CA ALA A 18 17.11 -14.43 10.76
C ALA A 18 18.11 -13.50 10.07
N ASP A 19 18.69 -13.96 8.94
CA ASP A 19 19.67 -13.24 8.14
C ASP A 19 19.11 -11.91 7.60
N VAL A 20 17.92 -11.95 6.97
CA VAL A 20 17.35 -10.79 6.26
C VAL A 20 16.71 -9.77 7.21
N LEU A 21 16.20 -10.21 8.36
CA LEU A 21 15.59 -9.35 9.37
C LEU A 21 16.59 -8.88 10.43
N GLY A 22 17.80 -9.45 10.44
CA GLY A 22 18.83 -9.12 11.43
C GLY A 22 18.46 -9.54 12.85
N VAL A 23 17.69 -10.62 13.00
CA VAL A 23 17.27 -11.16 14.30
C VAL A 23 18.06 -12.42 14.66
N GLU A 24 18.38 -12.59 15.94
CA GLU A 24 19.28 -13.68 16.38
C GLU A 24 18.64 -15.08 16.24
N ARG A 25 17.32 -15.18 16.41
CA ARG A 25 16.62 -16.47 16.40
C ARG A 25 15.17 -16.32 15.94
N VAL A 26 14.74 -17.20 15.04
CA VAL A 26 13.37 -17.29 14.51
C VAL A 26 12.81 -18.69 14.77
N GLY A 27 11.61 -18.76 15.33
CA GLY A 27 10.84 -19.97 15.57
C GLY A 27 9.82 -20.26 14.47
N LEU A 28 9.27 -21.48 14.50
CA LEU A 28 8.32 -21.97 13.50
C LEU A 28 7.03 -21.15 13.40
N ASP A 29 6.61 -20.56 14.51
CA ASP A 29 5.38 -19.78 14.64
C ASP A 29 5.61 -18.27 14.55
N ASP A 30 6.86 -17.82 14.37
CA ASP A 30 7.17 -16.40 14.24
C ASP A 30 6.77 -15.91 12.85
N GLU A 31 5.95 -14.86 12.80
CA GLU A 31 5.45 -14.28 11.56
C GLU A 31 6.42 -13.24 11.00
N PHE A 32 6.70 -13.33 9.71
CA PHE A 32 7.66 -12.46 9.00
C PHE A 32 7.45 -10.95 9.27
N PHE A 33 6.22 -10.45 9.12
CA PHE A 33 5.92 -9.02 9.33
C PHE A 33 5.89 -8.64 10.82
N ALA A 34 5.56 -9.57 11.73
CA ALA A 34 5.62 -9.32 13.16
C ALA A 34 7.08 -9.16 13.65
N LEU A 35 8.03 -9.81 12.96
CA LEU A 35 9.46 -9.67 13.21
C LEU A 35 10.08 -8.41 12.59
N GLY A 36 9.28 -7.49 12.05
CA GLY A 36 9.75 -6.26 11.42
C GLY A 36 10.07 -6.40 9.93
N GLY A 37 9.68 -7.53 9.31
CA GLY A 37 9.71 -7.67 7.87
C GLY A 37 8.84 -6.60 7.19
N ASN A 38 9.24 -6.23 5.98
CA ASN A 38 8.45 -5.39 5.10
C ASN A 38 8.41 -6.04 3.71
N SER A 39 7.62 -5.45 2.81
CA SER A 39 7.35 -6.04 1.50
C SER A 39 8.60 -6.20 0.63
N LEU A 40 9.57 -5.28 0.72
CA LEU A 40 10.85 -5.45 0.03
C LEU A 40 11.64 -6.62 0.61
N ILE A 41 11.79 -6.68 1.94
CA ILE A 41 12.51 -7.77 2.59
C ILE A 41 11.80 -9.09 2.25
N ALA A 42 10.47 -9.12 2.17
CA ALA A 42 9.73 -10.31 1.73
C ALA A 42 10.13 -10.74 0.31
N VAL A 43 10.27 -9.78 -0.62
CA VAL A 43 10.72 -10.10 -1.98
C VAL A 43 12.17 -10.59 -2.01
N GLN A 44 13.07 -9.94 -1.28
CA GLN A 44 14.46 -10.37 -1.14
C GLN A 44 14.54 -11.77 -0.52
N THR A 45 13.75 -12.03 0.51
CA THR A 45 13.64 -13.32 1.20
C THR A 45 13.17 -14.40 0.23
N ALA A 46 12.12 -14.14 -0.56
CA ALA A 46 11.65 -15.05 -1.59
C ALA A 46 12.77 -15.39 -2.60
N SER A 47 13.51 -14.39 -3.07
CA SER A 47 14.63 -14.57 -4.01
C SER A 47 15.76 -15.42 -3.41
N VAL A 48 16.14 -15.15 -2.16
CA VAL A 48 17.16 -15.93 -1.44
C VAL A 48 16.69 -17.38 -1.24
N LEU A 49 15.43 -17.58 -0.86
CA LEU A 49 14.87 -18.92 -0.67
C LEU A 49 14.80 -19.71 -1.99
N ARG A 50 14.39 -19.10 -3.10
CA ARG A 50 14.46 -19.72 -4.45
C ARG A 50 15.86 -20.21 -4.77
N LYS A 51 16.86 -19.36 -4.52
CA LYS A 51 18.27 -19.69 -4.79
C LYS A 51 18.79 -20.80 -3.87
N LYS A 52 18.45 -20.78 -2.57
CA LYS A 52 18.89 -21.78 -1.59
C LYS A 52 18.20 -23.14 -1.81
N LEU A 53 16.93 -23.15 -2.20
CA LEU A 53 16.09 -24.36 -2.26
C LEU A 53 15.94 -24.94 -3.67
N GLY A 54 16.21 -24.15 -4.73
CA GLY A 54 16.05 -24.59 -6.12
C GLY A 54 14.60 -24.82 -6.54
N VAL A 55 13.64 -24.26 -5.81
CA VAL A 55 12.19 -24.34 -6.08
C VAL A 55 11.60 -22.94 -6.20
N GLU A 56 10.42 -22.84 -6.82
CA GLU A 56 9.69 -21.59 -6.85
C GLU A 56 9.18 -21.20 -5.45
N VAL A 57 9.34 -19.92 -5.12
CA VAL A 57 8.83 -19.33 -3.88
C VAL A 57 8.05 -18.08 -4.25
N HIS A 58 6.73 -18.13 -4.13
CA HIS A 58 5.87 -17.05 -4.60
C HIS A 58 5.72 -15.97 -3.51
N LEU A 59 5.89 -14.69 -3.86
CA LEU A 59 5.71 -13.56 -2.94
C LEU A 59 4.32 -13.53 -2.29
N PRO A 60 3.20 -13.88 -2.96
CA PRO A 60 1.91 -14.01 -2.31
C PRO A 60 1.92 -14.89 -1.05
N TRP A 61 2.84 -15.85 -0.95
CA TRP A 61 2.97 -16.69 0.25
C TRP A 61 3.46 -15.92 1.48
N PHE A 62 4.10 -14.76 1.27
CA PHE A 62 4.50 -13.87 2.35
C PHE A 62 3.34 -13.06 2.87
N PHE A 63 2.33 -12.76 2.06
CA PHE A 63 1.22 -11.93 2.50
C PHE A 63 0.23 -12.73 3.34
N ASP A 64 -0.12 -13.95 2.94
CA ASP A 64 -1.09 -14.77 3.67
C ASP A 64 -0.45 -15.55 4.84
N SER A 65 -0.32 -14.90 6.00
CA SER A 65 0.14 -15.43 7.31
C SER A 65 1.50 -16.17 7.27
N PRO A 66 2.61 -15.45 7.08
CA PRO A 66 3.92 -16.03 6.77
C PRO A 66 4.71 -16.47 8.01
N SER A 67 4.18 -17.42 8.78
CA SER A 67 5.04 -18.13 9.74
C SER A 67 6.04 -19.02 8.99
N VAL A 68 7.18 -19.30 9.61
CA VAL A 68 8.18 -20.23 9.05
C VAL A 68 7.54 -21.58 8.71
N ALA A 69 6.68 -22.11 9.58
CA ALA A 69 6.00 -23.38 9.36
C ALA A 69 5.08 -23.34 8.13
N VAL A 70 4.26 -22.29 7.99
CA VAL A 70 3.34 -22.14 6.84
C VAL A 70 4.11 -22.00 5.54
N LEU A 71 5.17 -21.19 5.53
CA LEU A 71 5.96 -20.97 4.32
C LEU A 71 6.73 -22.24 3.93
N ALA A 72 7.33 -22.95 4.90
CA ALA A 72 8.02 -24.21 4.67
C ALA A 72 7.08 -25.31 4.16
N ASP A 73 5.86 -25.38 4.66
CA ASP A 73 4.84 -26.31 4.17
C ASP A 73 4.42 -25.98 2.73
N ARG A 74 4.20 -24.70 2.40
CA ARG A 74 3.92 -24.24 1.02
C ARG A 74 5.07 -24.60 0.07
N ILE A 75 6.31 -24.35 0.47
CA ILE A 75 7.50 -24.69 -0.31
C ILE A 75 7.58 -26.21 -0.54
N SER A 76 7.32 -27.00 0.51
CA SER A 76 7.44 -28.46 0.45
C SER A 76 6.29 -29.14 -0.30
N SER A 77 5.11 -28.52 -0.30
CA SER A 77 3.88 -29.02 -0.95
C SER A 77 3.71 -28.56 -2.40
N SER A 78 4.52 -27.62 -2.87
CA SER A 78 4.35 -27.01 -4.20
C SER A 78 4.69 -27.98 -5.33
N GLU A 79 3.67 -28.63 -5.89
CA GLU A 79 3.62 -28.85 -7.35
C GLU A 79 3.53 -27.46 -8.01
N THR A 80 4.38 -27.19 -9.00
CA THR A 80 4.40 -25.92 -9.73
C THR A 80 3.02 -25.56 -10.27
N VAL A 81 2.30 -24.65 -9.60
CA VAL A 81 1.03 -24.12 -10.09
C VAL A 81 1.33 -23.06 -11.16
N PRO A 82 0.97 -23.29 -12.43
CA PRO A 82 1.19 -22.31 -13.48
C PRO A 82 0.44 -21.00 -13.16
N GLY A 83 1.14 -19.85 -13.21
CA GLY A 83 0.55 -18.52 -12.98
C GLY A 83 0.51 -18.04 -11.52
N ALA A 84 1.12 -18.75 -10.56
CA ALA A 84 1.17 -18.28 -9.18
C ALA A 84 2.02 -17.00 -8.98
N ASP A 85 3.00 -16.72 -9.86
CA ASP A 85 3.80 -15.49 -9.81
C ASP A 85 3.02 -14.24 -10.23
N SER A 86 2.03 -14.36 -11.13
CA SER A 86 1.23 -13.22 -11.60
C SER A 86 0.19 -12.76 -10.58
N ARG A 87 -0.26 -13.63 -9.67
CA ARG A 87 -1.26 -13.28 -8.65
C ARG A 87 -0.84 -12.20 -7.66
N GLY A 88 0.47 -11.98 -7.49
CA GLY A 88 0.98 -10.87 -6.68
C GLY A 88 0.72 -9.48 -7.29
N PHE A 89 0.29 -9.45 -8.55
CA PHE A 89 -0.02 -8.26 -9.33
C PHE A 89 -1.52 -8.15 -9.68
N ASP A 90 -2.35 -9.07 -9.18
CA ASP A 90 -3.80 -8.98 -9.33
C ASP A 90 -4.31 -7.70 -8.67
N VAL A 91 -5.36 -7.12 -9.23
CA VAL A 91 -6.00 -5.90 -8.68
C VAL A 91 -6.40 -6.11 -7.23
N LEU A 92 -6.89 -7.29 -6.86
CA LEU A 92 -7.21 -7.62 -5.48
C LEU A 92 -6.14 -8.54 -4.89
N LEU A 93 -5.28 -7.99 -4.04
CA LEU A 93 -4.21 -8.69 -3.35
C LEU A 93 -4.67 -9.13 -1.95
N PRO A 94 -4.82 -10.43 -1.65
CA PRO A 94 -5.04 -10.88 -0.29
C PRO A 94 -3.79 -10.65 0.56
N LEU A 95 -3.89 -9.76 1.55
CA LEU A 95 -2.89 -9.55 2.60
C LEU A 95 -3.15 -10.43 3.83
N ARG A 96 -4.40 -10.84 4.02
CA ARG A 96 -4.83 -11.95 4.88
C ARG A 96 -6.22 -12.35 4.40
N ALA A 97 -6.34 -13.53 3.79
CA ALA A 97 -7.61 -13.93 3.16
C ALA A 97 -8.60 -14.55 4.15
N GLU A 98 -8.08 -15.20 5.19
CA GLU A 98 -8.90 -15.92 6.16
C GLU A 98 -9.47 -14.99 7.25
N GLY A 99 -10.69 -15.29 7.67
CA GLY A 99 -11.39 -14.55 8.71
C GLY A 99 -12.91 -14.55 8.51
N LYS A 100 -13.64 -14.21 9.56
CA LYS A 100 -15.11 -14.10 9.54
C LYS A 100 -15.63 -12.69 9.80
N ALA A 101 -14.77 -11.77 10.25
CA ALA A 101 -15.14 -10.36 10.40
C ALA A 101 -15.20 -9.68 9.02
N SER A 102 -15.89 -8.53 8.94
CA SER A 102 -15.95 -7.74 7.71
C SER A 102 -14.56 -7.26 7.29
N PRO A 103 -14.15 -7.42 6.01
CA PRO A 103 -12.80 -7.11 5.58
C PRO A 103 -12.43 -5.63 5.71
N LEU A 104 -11.13 -5.38 5.84
CA LEU A 104 -10.51 -4.08 5.56
C LEU A 104 -9.95 -4.10 4.13
N PHE A 105 -10.32 -3.09 3.33
CA PHE A 105 -9.80 -2.88 1.99
C PHE A 105 -8.85 -1.69 1.99
N CYS A 106 -7.59 -1.92 1.62
CA CYS A 106 -6.53 -0.93 1.56
C CYS A 106 -6.28 -0.49 0.11
N ILE A 107 -6.39 0.79 -0.19
CA ILE A 107 -6.28 1.33 -1.56
C ILE A 107 -4.88 1.91 -1.75
N HIS A 108 -4.21 1.49 -2.83
CA HIS A 108 -2.84 1.86 -3.16
C HIS A 108 -2.61 3.39 -3.25
N PRO A 109 -1.37 3.86 -2.97
CA PRO A 109 -0.93 5.21 -3.29
C PRO A 109 -0.63 5.35 -4.80
N VAL A 110 -0.15 6.51 -5.24
CA VAL A 110 0.16 6.78 -6.66
C VAL A 110 1.11 5.76 -7.32
N THR A 111 1.92 5.02 -6.55
CA THR A 111 2.80 3.94 -7.05
C THR A 111 2.05 2.72 -7.58
N GLY A 112 0.75 2.57 -7.29
CA GLY A 112 -0.06 1.47 -7.80
C GLY A 112 -0.03 0.18 -6.98
N LEU A 113 0.82 0.10 -5.95
CA LEU A 113 1.06 -1.12 -5.19
C LEU A 113 0.51 -1.03 -3.77
N SER A 114 -0.23 -2.04 -3.33
CA SER A 114 -0.77 -2.12 -1.96
C SER A 114 0.09 -2.94 -1.00
N TRP A 115 1.32 -3.26 -1.40
CA TRP A 115 2.23 -4.07 -0.58
C TRP A 115 2.63 -3.37 0.71
N SER A 116 2.69 -2.04 0.72
CA SER A 116 3.05 -1.23 1.89
C SER A 116 2.12 -1.45 3.08
N PHE A 117 0.88 -1.90 2.84
CA PHE A 117 -0.08 -2.21 3.90
C PHE A 117 0.16 -3.56 4.60
N ALA A 118 1.07 -4.42 4.12
CA ALA A 118 1.32 -5.72 4.74
C ALA A 118 1.76 -5.62 6.22
N GLY A 119 2.52 -4.58 6.57
CA GLY A 119 2.92 -4.33 7.96
C GLY A 119 1.75 -4.02 8.91
N LEU A 120 0.60 -3.59 8.38
CA LEU A 120 -0.59 -3.28 9.16
C LEU A 120 -1.28 -4.55 9.66
N VAL A 121 -1.15 -5.67 8.93
CA VAL A 121 -1.85 -6.94 9.20
C VAL A 121 -1.61 -7.43 10.64
N GLY A 122 -0.39 -7.24 11.16
CA GLY A 122 -0.04 -7.63 12.54
C GLY A 122 -0.72 -6.79 13.64
N SER A 123 -1.26 -5.62 13.30
CA SER A 123 -1.99 -4.76 14.24
C SER A 123 -3.51 -4.96 14.19
N ILE A 124 -4.02 -5.66 13.17
CA ILE A 124 -5.45 -5.89 12.96
C ILE A 124 -5.85 -7.26 13.50
N GLU A 125 -7.03 -7.38 14.13
CA GLU A 125 -7.50 -8.63 14.71
C GLU A 125 -7.34 -9.84 13.75
N PRO A 126 -6.86 -11.01 14.23
CA PRO A 126 -6.55 -12.14 13.35
C PRO A 126 -7.75 -12.69 12.55
N ASN A 127 -8.98 -12.47 13.02
CA ASN A 127 -10.20 -12.96 12.37
C ASN A 127 -10.76 -12.00 11.31
N ARG A 128 -10.06 -10.90 11.01
CA ARG A 128 -10.46 -9.93 9.99
C ARG A 128 -9.61 -10.08 8.73
N PRO A 129 -10.23 -10.39 7.58
CA PRO A 129 -9.54 -10.37 6.30
C PRO A 129 -9.03 -8.97 5.96
N VAL A 130 -7.88 -8.89 5.30
CA VAL A 130 -7.27 -7.65 4.81
C VAL A 130 -6.90 -7.83 3.35
N TYR A 131 -7.34 -6.90 2.51
CA TYR A 131 -7.06 -6.93 1.07
C TYR A 131 -6.44 -5.60 0.63
N GLY A 132 -5.43 -5.68 -0.22
CA GLY A 132 -4.91 -4.54 -0.96
C GLY A 132 -5.57 -4.44 -2.34
N LEU A 133 -5.94 -3.23 -2.75
CA LEU A 133 -6.38 -2.91 -4.10
C LEU A 133 -5.19 -2.32 -4.86
N GLN A 134 -4.78 -2.94 -5.96
CA GLN A 134 -3.62 -2.60 -6.76
C GLN A 134 -4.02 -2.09 -8.15
N SER A 135 -3.17 -1.24 -8.71
CA SER A 135 -3.37 -0.74 -10.07
C SER A 135 -3.36 -1.89 -11.09
N PRO A 136 -4.33 -1.99 -12.02
CA PRO A 136 -4.32 -2.94 -13.11
C PRO A 136 -3.13 -2.75 -14.07
N ALA A 137 -2.40 -1.62 -13.99
CA ALA A 137 -1.15 -1.42 -14.72
C ALA A 137 -0.16 -2.57 -14.48
N LEU A 138 -0.16 -3.15 -13.28
CA LEU A 138 0.74 -4.23 -12.89
C LEU A 138 0.45 -5.54 -13.62
N SER A 139 -0.84 -5.85 -13.80
CA SER A 139 -1.29 -7.03 -14.55
C SER A 139 -1.12 -6.86 -16.06
N GLY A 140 -1.26 -5.64 -16.59
CA GLY A 140 -1.19 -5.36 -18.03
C GLY A 140 -2.44 -5.78 -18.83
N ASP A 141 -3.44 -6.36 -18.17
CA ASP A 141 -4.59 -6.98 -18.83
C ASP A 141 -5.78 -6.03 -19.05
N ARG A 142 -5.70 -4.79 -18.56
CA ARG A 142 -6.80 -3.81 -18.60
C ARG A 142 -6.32 -2.41 -18.96
N GLU A 143 -7.20 -1.66 -19.61
CA GLU A 143 -7.04 -0.22 -19.78
C GLU A 143 -7.13 0.48 -18.42
N LEU A 144 -6.32 1.54 -18.23
CA LEU A 144 -6.31 2.27 -16.97
C LEU A 144 -7.51 3.20 -16.87
N PRO A 145 -8.23 3.23 -15.73
CA PRO A 145 -9.33 4.16 -15.51
C PRO A 145 -8.91 5.62 -15.70
N ALA A 146 -9.71 6.41 -16.41
CA ALA A 146 -9.38 7.78 -16.81
C ALA A 146 -9.67 8.84 -15.72
N SER A 147 -10.37 8.47 -14.65
CA SER A 147 -10.69 9.34 -13.51
C SER A 147 -10.71 8.59 -12.18
N ILE A 148 -10.60 9.31 -11.05
CA ILE A 148 -10.72 8.72 -9.70
C ILE A 148 -12.07 8.04 -9.51
N GLU A 149 -13.14 8.54 -10.12
CA GLU A 149 -14.47 7.93 -10.08
C GLU A 149 -14.52 6.59 -10.84
N GLU A 150 -13.83 6.48 -11.97
CA GLU A 150 -13.72 5.21 -12.70
C GLU A 150 -12.84 4.21 -11.95
N TRP A 151 -11.76 4.67 -11.30
CA TRP A 151 -10.98 3.86 -10.36
C TRP A 151 -11.83 3.32 -9.22
N ALA A 152 -12.64 4.19 -8.61
CA ALA A 152 -13.55 3.81 -7.56
C ALA A 152 -14.58 2.78 -8.04
N SER A 153 -15.14 2.94 -9.24
CA SER A 153 -16.09 1.98 -9.81
C SER A 153 -15.43 0.60 -10.00
N LEU A 154 -14.22 0.56 -10.57
CA LEU A 154 -13.45 -0.67 -10.73
C LEU A 154 -13.25 -1.37 -9.37
N TYR A 155 -12.85 -0.62 -8.35
CA TYR A 155 -12.58 -1.18 -7.03
C TYR A 155 -13.83 -1.58 -6.26
N VAL A 156 -14.93 -0.83 -6.40
CA VAL A 156 -16.24 -1.24 -5.86
C VAL A 156 -16.66 -2.60 -6.42
N ASP A 157 -16.47 -2.82 -7.72
CA ASP A 157 -16.77 -4.12 -8.35
C ASP A 157 -15.88 -5.24 -7.79
N GLU A 158 -14.58 -4.99 -7.57
CA GLU A 158 -13.67 -5.99 -7.01
C GLU A 158 -14.00 -6.32 -5.54
N ILE A 159 -14.26 -5.33 -4.68
CA ILE A 159 -14.59 -5.59 -3.27
C ILE A 159 -15.95 -6.27 -3.12
N ARG A 160 -16.91 -6.03 -4.03
CA ARG A 160 -18.22 -6.70 -4.02
C ARG A 160 -18.14 -8.18 -4.34
N ARG A 161 -17.10 -8.63 -5.03
CA ARG A 161 -16.83 -10.07 -5.23
C ARG A 161 -16.45 -10.77 -3.93
N VAL A 162 -15.87 -10.03 -2.98
CA VAL A 162 -15.50 -10.53 -1.65
C VAL A 162 -16.65 -10.35 -0.65
N GLN A 163 -17.18 -9.13 -0.57
CA GLN A 163 -18.25 -8.75 0.34
C GLN A 163 -19.37 -8.06 -0.46
N PRO A 164 -20.45 -8.77 -0.83
CA PRO A 164 -21.49 -8.26 -1.72
C PRO A 164 -22.26 -7.03 -1.23
N SER A 165 -22.29 -6.78 0.09
CA SER A 165 -22.96 -5.65 0.72
C SER A 165 -22.18 -5.13 1.92
N GLY A 166 -22.45 -3.90 2.35
CA GLY A 166 -21.85 -3.31 3.56
C GLY A 166 -22.14 -4.08 4.86
N PRO A 167 -21.48 -3.70 5.97
CA PRO A 167 -20.64 -2.51 6.12
C PRO A 167 -19.24 -2.65 5.51
N TYR A 168 -18.79 -1.63 4.77
CA TYR A 168 -17.45 -1.55 4.20
C TYR A 168 -16.48 -0.79 5.09
N HIS A 169 -15.22 -1.23 5.12
CA HIS A 169 -14.10 -0.56 5.80
C HIS A 169 -13.00 -0.28 4.78
N LEU A 170 -12.74 1.00 4.53
CA LEU A 170 -11.81 1.47 3.50
C LEU A 170 -10.65 2.22 4.16
N LEU A 171 -9.43 1.95 3.71
CA LEU A 171 -8.22 2.68 4.10
C LEU A 171 -7.47 3.08 2.83
N GLY A 172 -7.34 4.37 2.56
CA GLY A 172 -6.57 4.88 1.43
C GLY A 172 -5.29 5.58 1.88
N TRP A 173 -4.19 5.44 1.14
CA TRP A 173 -2.98 6.27 1.35
C TRP A 173 -2.73 7.15 0.14
N SER A 174 -2.44 8.44 0.36
CA SER A 174 -2.13 9.39 -0.73
C SER A 174 -3.28 9.43 -1.74
N MET A 175 -3.03 9.20 -3.03
CA MET A 175 -4.08 9.02 -4.05
C MET A 175 -5.14 7.96 -3.66
N GLY A 176 -4.76 6.94 -2.90
CA GLY A 176 -5.68 5.92 -2.42
C GLY A 176 -6.80 6.48 -1.53
N GLY A 177 -6.56 7.59 -0.80
CA GLY A 177 -7.61 8.26 -0.03
C GLY A 177 -8.63 8.98 -0.92
N GLU A 178 -8.17 9.56 -2.04
CA GLU A 178 -9.03 10.14 -3.08
C GLU A 178 -9.95 9.08 -3.68
N ILE A 179 -9.39 7.92 -4.04
CA ILE A 179 -10.16 6.79 -4.55
C ILE A 179 -11.11 6.23 -3.49
N ALA A 180 -10.65 6.05 -2.24
CA ALA A 180 -11.48 5.54 -1.15
C ALA A 180 -12.67 6.46 -0.84
N HIS A 181 -12.49 7.78 -0.93
CA HIS A 181 -13.57 8.76 -0.81
C HIS A 181 -14.61 8.62 -1.92
N ALA A 182 -14.17 8.53 -3.18
CA ALA A 182 -15.05 8.29 -4.31
C ALA A 182 -15.79 6.94 -4.21
N MET A 183 -15.11 5.88 -3.75
CA MET A 183 -15.72 4.58 -3.45
C MET A 183 -16.81 4.72 -2.39
N ALA A 184 -16.53 5.44 -1.30
CA ALA A 184 -17.47 5.61 -0.21
C ALA A 184 -18.75 6.35 -0.64
N ILE A 185 -18.62 7.37 -1.51
CA ILE A 185 -19.75 8.06 -2.14
C ILE A 185 -20.59 7.08 -2.98
N GLN A 186 -19.94 6.31 -3.86
CA GLN A 186 -20.64 5.36 -4.74
C GLN A 186 -21.36 4.26 -3.96
N LEU A 187 -20.71 3.70 -2.93
CA LEU A 187 -21.31 2.67 -2.06
C LEU A 187 -22.51 3.22 -1.30
N THR A 188 -22.38 4.40 -0.70
CA THR A 188 -23.48 5.04 0.05
C THR A 188 -24.65 5.40 -0.88
N ALA A 189 -24.37 5.89 -2.09
CA ALA A 189 -25.40 6.17 -3.10
C ALA A 189 -26.13 4.90 -3.56
N ALA A 190 -25.44 3.74 -3.55
CA ALA A 190 -26.03 2.44 -3.82
C ALA A 190 -26.78 1.84 -2.61
N GLY A 191 -26.79 2.52 -1.46
CA GLY A 191 -27.51 2.10 -0.25
C GLY A 191 -26.70 1.19 0.69
N ASP A 192 -25.40 0.99 0.42
CA ASP A 192 -24.51 0.27 1.32
C ASP A 192 -24.01 1.19 2.45
N GLU A 193 -23.69 0.58 3.59
CA GLU A 193 -23.02 1.26 4.71
C GLU A 193 -21.51 1.26 4.52
N VAL A 194 -20.87 2.41 4.78
CA VAL A 194 -19.41 2.54 4.92
C VAL A 194 -19.12 2.85 6.39
N ALA A 195 -18.81 1.81 7.16
CA ALA A 195 -18.59 1.94 8.60
C ALA A 195 -17.26 2.64 8.93
N LEU A 196 -16.28 2.58 8.03
CA LEU A 196 -15.01 3.26 8.19
C LEU A 196 -14.48 3.75 6.84
N LEU A 197 -14.17 5.04 6.77
CA LEU A 197 -13.29 5.64 5.77
C LEU A 197 -12.08 6.23 6.49
N ALA A 198 -10.92 5.59 6.33
CA ALA A 198 -9.66 6.04 6.87
C ALA A 198 -8.71 6.51 5.75
N MET A 199 -7.90 7.52 6.04
CA MET A 199 -6.95 8.10 5.08
C MET A 199 -5.58 8.27 5.74
N LEU A 200 -4.54 7.85 5.03
CA LEU A 200 -3.15 8.17 5.35
C LEU A 200 -2.74 9.33 4.46
N ASP A 201 -2.53 10.50 5.07
CA ASP A 201 -1.97 11.72 4.49
C ASP A 201 -2.40 11.96 3.03
N SER A 202 -3.72 11.93 2.80
CA SER A 202 -4.31 12.11 1.47
C SER A 202 -4.72 13.57 1.30
N HIS A 203 -4.49 14.16 0.14
CA HIS A 203 -4.86 15.57 -0.10
C HIS A 203 -5.85 15.67 -1.25
N LEU A 204 -6.54 16.80 -1.36
CA LEU A 204 -7.22 17.18 -2.58
C LEU A 204 -6.41 18.30 -3.22
N ALA A 205 -6.32 18.28 -4.54
CA ALA A 205 -5.67 19.38 -5.24
C ALA A 205 -6.46 20.67 -5.00
N SER A 206 -5.80 21.67 -4.43
CA SER A 206 -6.42 22.96 -4.18
C SER A 206 -6.52 23.78 -5.47
N ASP A 207 -7.49 24.69 -5.55
CA ASP A 207 -7.62 25.63 -6.68
C ASP A 207 -6.58 26.77 -6.62
N SER A 208 -5.52 26.67 -5.81
CA SER A 208 -4.52 27.74 -5.66
C SER A 208 -3.51 27.79 -6.82
N HIS A 209 -4.03 28.01 -8.03
CA HIS A 209 -3.30 28.56 -9.17
C HIS A 209 -3.86 29.92 -9.59
N THR A 210 -4.38 30.70 -8.64
CA THR A 210 -4.34 32.16 -8.76
C THR A 210 -3.11 32.69 -8.03
N ALA A 211 -1.92 32.35 -8.52
CA ALA A 211 -0.76 33.21 -8.27
C ALA A 211 -1.09 34.56 -8.94
N LYS A 212 -1.56 35.52 -8.15
CA LYS A 212 -1.57 36.91 -8.60
C LYS A 212 -0.11 37.33 -8.67
N ASP A 213 0.34 37.70 -9.87
CA ASP A 213 1.64 38.32 -10.08
C ASP A 213 1.86 39.43 -9.05
N GLY A 214 2.81 39.24 -8.13
CA GLY A 214 3.40 40.33 -7.35
C GLY A 214 3.42 40.21 -5.82
N ASP A 215 2.82 39.21 -5.18
CA ASP A 215 2.96 39.05 -3.72
C ASP A 215 4.09 38.08 -3.36
N VAL A 216 5.05 38.58 -2.58
CA VAL A 216 6.13 37.81 -2.00
C VAL A 216 5.49 36.79 -1.08
N ALA A 217 5.50 35.52 -1.49
CA ALA A 217 5.00 34.41 -0.69
C ALA A 217 5.69 34.44 0.67
N THR A 218 4.90 34.61 1.73
CA THR A 218 5.36 34.31 3.08
C THR A 218 5.67 32.82 3.14
N GLU A 219 6.94 32.50 3.28
CA GLU A 219 7.46 31.15 3.56
C GLU A 219 6.68 30.53 4.71
N GLY A 220 5.84 29.53 4.42
CA GLY A 220 5.05 28.86 5.47
C GLY A 220 3.78 28.19 4.96
N ALA A 221 3.94 27.25 4.02
CA ALA A 221 3.01 26.18 3.62
C ALA A 221 3.35 25.83 2.17
N ALA A 222 4.52 25.22 1.95
CA ALA A 222 4.82 24.63 0.65
C ALA A 222 3.91 23.41 0.49
N ASP A 223 2.91 23.52 -0.37
CA ASP A 223 2.16 22.36 -0.88
C ASP A 223 3.19 21.38 -1.47
N HIS A 224 3.46 20.26 -0.78
CA HIS A 224 4.48 19.29 -1.18
C HIS A 224 4.17 18.61 -2.53
N ARG A 225 3.00 18.89 -3.13
CA ARG A 225 2.66 18.53 -4.52
C ARG A 225 3.47 19.32 -5.58
N GLY A 226 4.12 20.42 -5.21
CA GLY A 226 4.93 21.24 -6.13
C GLY A 226 6.37 20.76 -6.36
N THR A 227 6.86 19.86 -5.50
CA THR A 227 8.19 19.24 -5.62
C THR A 227 8.04 17.83 -6.18
N ALA A 228 8.81 17.51 -7.22
CA ALA A 228 8.81 16.14 -7.75
C ALA A 228 9.29 15.17 -6.66
N PRO A 229 8.70 13.97 -6.55
CA PRO A 229 9.16 12.99 -5.58
C PRO A 229 10.59 12.56 -5.90
N ARG A 230 11.37 12.23 -4.89
CA ARG A 230 12.68 11.60 -5.07
C ARG A 230 12.52 10.14 -5.44
N ILE A 231 13.59 9.53 -5.95
CA ILE A 231 13.62 8.08 -6.16
C ILE A 231 13.34 7.34 -4.83
N ALA A 232 14.00 7.73 -3.74
CA ALA A 232 13.79 7.21 -2.38
C ALA A 232 12.33 7.32 -1.91
N ASP A 233 11.63 8.39 -2.29
CA ASP A 233 10.23 8.62 -1.93
C ASP A 233 9.31 7.62 -2.64
N MET A 234 9.47 7.45 -3.95
CA MET A 234 8.71 6.46 -4.72
C MET A 234 8.93 5.04 -4.19
N LEU A 235 10.17 4.76 -3.79
CA LEU A 235 10.57 3.50 -3.20
C LEU A 235 9.98 3.29 -1.81
N GLY A 236 9.86 4.34 -0.99
CA GLY A 236 9.08 4.32 0.25
C GLY A 236 7.65 3.86 -0.01
N GLY A 237 7.04 4.36 -1.10
CA GLY A 237 5.78 3.89 -1.67
C GLY A 237 5.71 2.40 -2.05
N LEU A 238 6.87 1.77 -2.25
CA LEU A 238 7.04 0.34 -2.52
C LEU A 238 7.48 -0.45 -1.27
N GLY A 239 7.65 0.22 -0.13
CA GLY A 239 8.17 -0.34 1.12
C GLY A 239 9.70 -0.44 1.17
N ILE A 240 10.42 0.32 0.34
CA ILE A 240 11.87 0.37 0.23
C ILE A 240 12.39 1.69 0.82
N GLN A 241 13.17 1.62 1.89
CA GLN A 241 13.82 2.81 2.47
C GLN A 241 15.25 2.91 1.94
N LEU A 242 15.56 4.01 1.25
CA LEU A 242 16.92 4.35 0.84
C LEU A 242 17.38 5.64 1.53
N GLY A 243 18.70 5.87 1.52
CA GLY A 243 19.28 7.17 1.87
C GLY A 243 18.98 8.24 0.80
N ASP A 244 19.69 9.37 0.85
CA ASP A 244 19.50 10.46 -0.11
C ASP A 244 19.67 9.98 -1.56
N THR A 245 18.63 10.20 -2.36
CA THR A 245 18.61 9.99 -3.81
C THR A 245 18.27 11.29 -4.54
N PRO A 246 18.64 11.43 -5.82
CA PRO A 246 18.23 12.56 -6.65
C PRO A 246 16.71 12.73 -6.71
N SER A 247 16.29 13.97 -6.94
CA SER A 247 14.88 14.28 -7.19
C SER A 247 14.51 13.96 -8.64
N LEU A 248 13.27 13.53 -8.91
CA LEU A 248 12.88 13.13 -10.27
C LEU A 248 12.80 14.30 -11.26
N ASP A 249 12.58 15.54 -10.79
CA ASP A 249 12.66 16.74 -11.63
C ASP A 249 14.08 17.08 -12.06
N GLU A 250 15.09 16.51 -11.41
CA GLU A 250 16.51 16.64 -11.79
C GLU A 250 16.91 15.60 -12.83
N LEU A 251 16.06 14.60 -13.11
CA LEU A 251 16.31 13.51 -14.04
C LEU A 251 15.42 13.62 -15.27
N ASP A 252 15.96 13.31 -16.45
CA ASP A 252 15.09 13.05 -17.59
C ASP A 252 14.36 11.70 -17.42
N ARG A 253 13.29 11.51 -18.21
CA ARG A 253 12.44 10.32 -18.14
C ARG A 253 13.23 9.02 -18.34
N GLU A 254 14.22 9.03 -19.23
CA GLU A 254 15.02 7.85 -19.56
C GLU A 254 15.88 7.46 -18.36
N THR A 255 16.55 8.44 -17.75
CA THR A 255 17.39 8.27 -16.55
C THR A 255 16.57 7.84 -15.32
N ALA A 256 15.35 8.38 -15.15
CA ALA A 256 14.44 7.98 -14.08
C ALA A 256 13.97 6.52 -14.23
N VAL A 257 13.68 6.08 -15.45
CA VAL A 257 13.35 4.69 -15.75
C VAL A 257 14.55 3.80 -15.49
N GLU A 258 15.74 4.18 -15.95
CA GLU A 258 16.98 3.42 -15.70
C GLU A 258 17.27 3.27 -14.20
N ALA A 259 17.12 4.33 -13.42
CA ALA A 259 17.33 4.28 -11.96
C ALA A 259 16.33 3.35 -11.26
N LEU A 260 15.05 3.39 -11.66
CA LEU A 260 14.04 2.45 -11.17
C LEU A 260 14.34 1.01 -11.63
N GLN A 261 14.82 0.82 -12.86
CA GLN A 261 15.22 -0.47 -13.38
C GLN A 261 16.41 -1.06 -12.60
N GLU A 262 17.50 -0.32 -12.44
CA GLU A 262 18.67 -0.77 -11.69
C GLU A 262 18.33 -1.19 -10.25
N LEU A 263 17.29 -0.58 -9.69
CA LEU A 263 16.90 -0.83 -8.32
C LEU A 263 15.84 -1.93 -8.15
N LEU A 264 14.92 -2.07 -9.12
CA LEU A 264 13.85 -3.08 -9.09
C LEU A 264 14.25 -4.40 -9.78
N LEU A 265 15.20 -4.39 -10.72
CA LEU A 265 15.70 -5.61 -11.37
C LEU A 265 16.37 -6.60 -10.39
N PRO A 266 17.19 -6.16 -9.40
CA PRO A 266 17.77 -7.07 -8.40
C PRO A 266 16.72 -7.73 -7.50
N VAL A 267 15.52 -7.14 -7.41
CA VAL A 267 14.37 -7.67 -6.66
C VAL A 267 13.73 -8.87 -7.41
N GLY A 268 14.15 -9.14 -8.65
CA GLY A 268 13.97 -10.45 -9.32
C GLY A 268 12.55 -10.77 -9.76
N ARG A 269 11.67 -9.76 -9.84
CA ARG A 269 10.24 -9.95 -10.11
C ARG A 269 9.64 -9.10 -11.21
N PHE A 270 10.34 -8.06 -11.65
CA PHE A 270 9.91 -7.24 -12.76
C PHE A 270 10.82 -7.54 -13.96
N ASP A 271 10.24 -7.99 -15.07
CA ASP A 271 10.89 -7.87 -16.37
C ASP A 271 10.83 -6.41 -16.85
N ALA A 272 11.61 -6.07 -17.89
CA ALA A 272 11.66 -4.70 -18.41
C ALA A 272 10.28 -4.17 -18.80
N GLU A 273 9.40 -5.03 -19.34
CA GLU A 273 8.06 -4.65 -19.78
C GLU A 273 7.15 -4.32 -18.58
N GLN A 274 7.28 -5.08 -17.49
CA GLN A 274 6.58 -4.83 -16.23
C GLN A 274 7.05 -3.50 -15.60
N ILE A 275 8.34 -3.18 -15.67
CA ILE A 275 8.87 -1.91 -15.16
C ILE A 275 8.30 -0.75 -15.97
N ASP A 276 8.29 -0.86 -17.30
CA ASP A 276 7.70 0.16 -18.18
C ASP A 276 6.21 0.38 -17.87
N ARG A 277 5.46 -0.71 -17.61
CA ARG A 277 4.06 -0.62 -17.20
C ARG A 277 3.87 0.06 -15.85
N VAL A 278 4.70 -0.24 -14.86
CA VAL A 278 4.68 0.41 -13.54
C VAL A 278 4.90 1.91 -13.69
N VAL A 279 5.93 2.31 -14.46
CA VAL A 279 6.24 3.73 -14.68
C VAL A 279 5.11 4.44 -15.43
N ALA A 280 4.57 3.82 -16.50
CA ALA A 280 3.43 4.39 -17.22
C ALA A 280 2.19 4.52 -16.32
N GLY A 281 1.93 3.51 -15.49
CA GLY A 281 0.85 3.51 -14.50
C GLY A 281 1.00 4.62 -13.46
N PHE A 282 2.23 4.87 -12.99
CA PHE A 282 2.52 5.97 -12.07
C PHE A 282 2.24 7.35 -12.69
N VAL A 283 2.72 7.58 -13.92
CA VAL A 283 2.47 8.84 -14.64
C VAL A 283 0.98 9.06 -14.84
N HIS A 284 0.26 8.03 -15.30
CA HIS A 284 -1.19 8.07 -15.47
C HIS A 284 -1.92 8.39 -14.15
N SER A 285 -1.57 7.67 -13.08
CA SER A 285 -2.14 7.87 -11.73
C SER A 285 -1.93 9.30 -11.23
N SER A 286 -0.74 9.86 -11.45
CA SER A 286 -0.40 11.24 -11.07
C SER A 286 -1.26 12.28 -11.80
N VAL A 287 -1.51 12.08 -13.10
CA VAL A 287 -2.39 12.97 -13.89
C VAL A 287 -3.82 12.91 -13.37
N VAL A 288 -4.32 11.69 -13.13
CA VAL A 288 -5.69 11.47 -12.64
C VAL A 288 -5.91 12.08 -11.26
N ALA A 289 -4.98 11.87 -10.31
CA ALA A 289 -5.05 12.45 -8.96
C ALA A 289 -5.07 13.99 -8.99
N ASN A 290 -4.22 14.60 -9.81
CA ASN A 290 -4.16 16.06 -9.90
C ASN A 290 -5.41 16.68 -10.51
N ALA A 291 -6.09 15.95 -11.39
CA ALA A 291 -7.34 16.39 -12.02
C ALA A 291 -8.57 16.21 -11.12
N TYR A 292 -8.47 15.43 -10.05
CA TYR A 292 -9.63 15.07 -9.24
C TYR A 292 -10.21 16.27 -8.49
N ARG A 293 -11.52 16.49 -8.66
CA ARG A 293 -12.30 17.51 -7.97
C ARG A 293 -13.66 16.89 -7.61
N PRO A 294 -13.81 16.29 -6.41
CA PRO A 294 -15.07 15.69 -6.00
C PRO A 294 -16.21 16.71 -6.04
N THR A 295 -17.32 16.33 -6.68
CA THR A 295 -18.53 17.17 -6.75
C THR A 295 -19.58 16.76 -5.71
N ASP A 296 -19.59 15.48 -5.34
CA ASP A 296 -20.45 14.92 -4.30
C ASP A 296 -19.71 14.86 -2.95
N ARG A 297 -20.49 14.82 -1.86
CA ARG A 297 -19.97 14.75 -0.49
C ARG A 297 -20.20 13.36 0.10
N PHE A 298 -19.21 12.86 0.84
CA PHE A 298 -19.35 11.63 1.60
C PHE A 298 -20.17 11.85 2.87
N LYS A 299 -21.18 10.99 3.09
CA LYS A 299 -22.09 11.04 4.24
C LYS A 299 -21.62 10.14 5.38
N GLY A 300 -20.54 10.52 6.02
CA GLY A 300 -19.97 9.83 7.16
C GLY A 300 -18.75 10.56 7.70
N ASP A 301 -18.15 9.98 8.74
CA ASP A 301 -16.93 10.50 9.34
C ASP A 301 -15.70 9.96 8.61
N VAL A 302 -14.60 10.73 8.66
CA VAL A 302 -13.30 10.32 8.14
C VAL A 302 -12.29 10.28 9.28
N LEU A 303 -11.56 9.16 9.39
CA LEU A 303 -10.37 9.05 10.24
C LEU A 303 -9.14 9.38 9.41
N TYR A 304 -8.52 10.53 9.68
CA TYR A 304 -7.40 11.06 8.91
C TYR A 304 -6.10 10.96 9.72
N PHE A 305 -5.05 10.36 9.16
CA PHE A 305 -3.72 10.35 9.74
C PHE A 305 -2.82 11.33 8.98
N SER A 306 -2.30 12.37 9.65
CA SER A 306 -1.43 13.38 9.02
C SER A 306 0.06 13.04 9.16
N ALA A 307 0.83 13.31 8.10
CA ALA A 307 2.28 13.27 8.13
C ALA A 307 2.85 14.59 8.66
N ASP A 308 3.09 14.67 9.96
CA ASP A 308 3.38 15.93 10.66
C ASP A 308 4.79 16.48 10.38
N LEU A 309 5.72 15.68 9.87
CA LEU A 309 7.06 16.18 9.52
C LEU A 309 7.05 17.07 8.27
N ASP A 310 6.00 16.97 7.45
CA ASP A 310 5.85 17.74 6.21
C ASP A 310 5.18 19.11 6.45
N GLY A 311 4.66 19.35 7.66
CA GLY A 311 3.98 20.60 8.02
C GLY A 311 2.71 20.87 7.21
N SER A 312 2.14 19.86 6.56
CA SER A 312 0.96 19.98 5.70
C SER A 312 -0.35 19.81 6.48
N HIS A 313 -1.39 20.57 6.10
CA HIS A 313 -2.74 20.48 6.66
C HIS A 313 -3.71 19.81 5.69
N GLY A 314 -3.33 18.63 5.17
CA GLY A 314 -4.12 17.91 4.16
C GLY A 314 -5.56 17.60 4.59
N ALA A 315 -5.81 17.43 5.89
CA ALA A 315 -7.13 17.21 6.47
C ALA A 315 -8.15 18.33 6.17
N ASP A 316 -7.72 19.59 6.16
CA ASP A 316 -8.62 20.74 6.00
C ASP A 316 -9.32 20.75 4.64
N ALA A 317 -8.64 20.25 3.61
CA ALA A 317 -9.18 20.16 2.26
C ALA A 317 -10.41 19.25 2.17
N TRP A 318 -10.56 18.29 3.08
CA TRP A 318 -11.66 17.33 3.08
C TRP A 318 -12.95 17.88 3.68
N SER A 319 -12.89 18.96 4.47
CA SER A 319 -14.05 19.57 5.14
C SER A 319 -15.17 19.98 4.17
N GLY A 320 -14.82 20.36 2.93
CA GLY A 320 -15.78 20.72 1.89
C GLY A 320 -16.51 19.51 1.29
N VAL A 321 -15.93 18.31 1.36
CA VAL A 321 -16.36 17.13 0.61
C VAL A 321 -16.74 15.94 1.51
N VAL A 322 -16.71 16.16 2.82
CA VAL A 322 -17.19 15.24 3.86
C VAL A 322 -18.30 15.94 4.64
N GLU A 323 -19.43 15.27 4.88
CA GLU A 323 -20.55 15.83 5.66
C GLU A 323 -20.38 15.61 7.17
N GLY A 324 -19.72 14.52 7.59
CA GLY A 324 -19.42 14.21 8.98
C GLY A 324 -18.11 14.82 9.49
N ASP A 325 -17.61 14.29 10.61
CA ASP A 325 -16.40 14.80 11.24
C ASP A 325 -15.14 14.23 10.56
N VAL A 326 -14.11 15.07 10.40
CA VAL A 326 -12.76 14.64 10.01
C VAL A 326 -11.90 14.59 11.28
N GLU A 327 -11.74 13.39 11.83
CA GLU A 327 -10.91 13.14 13.02
C GLU A 327 -9.44 13.04 12.60
N VAL A 328 -8.59 13.97 13.04
CA VAL A 328 -7.16 14.02 12.67
C VAL A 328 -6.28 13.39 13.75
N VAL A 329 -5.43 12.45 13.34
CA VAL A 329 -4.44 11.77 14.18
C VAL A 329 -3.04 12.05 13.63
N PRO A 330 -2.22 12.86 14.31
CA PRO A 330 -0.89 13.19 13.84
C PRO A 330 0.08 12.01 13.96
N VAL A 331 0.91 11.82 12.93
CA VAL A 331 1.98 10.82 12.89
C VAL A 331 3.29 11.54 12.55
N ALA A 332 4.29 11.41 13.42
CA ALA A 332 5.58 12.10 13.29
C ALA A 332 6.51 11.45 12.25
N VAL A 333 6.04 11.37 11.01
CA VAL A 333 6.74 10.84 9.84
C VAL A 333 6.48 11.75 8.63
N THR A 334 7.19 11.53 7.53
CA THR A 334 6.90 12.17 6.23
C THR A 334 5.75 11.46 5.51
N HIS A 335 5.18 12.08 4.47
CA HIS A 335 4.15 11.48 3.62
C HIS A 335 4.54 10.09 3.12
N TRP A 336 5.79 9.94 2.70
CA TRP A 336 6.34 8.70 2.13
C TRP A 336 6.63 7.62 3.17
N ASP A 337 6.67 8.01 4.45
CA ASP A 337 6.92 7.14 5.59
C ASP A 337 5.62 6.71 6.30
N MET A 338 4.44 7.10 5.81
CA MET A 338 3.15 6.80 6.43
C MET A 338 2.83 5.31 6.57
N THR A 339 3.49 4.46 5.76
CA THR A 339 3.40 2.99 5.86
C THR A 339 4.67 2.35 6.40
N SER A 340 5.60 3.14 6.94
CA SER A 340 6.81 2.63 7.61
C SER A 340 6.43 1.87 8.89
N PRO A 341 7.30 0.95 9.38
CA PRO A 341 7.08 0.29 10.66
C PRO A 341 6.88 1.27 11.83
N GLU A 342 7.49 2.45 11.78
CA GLU A 342 7.30 3.49 12.79
C GLU A 342 5.90 4.10 12.76
N ALA A 343 5.43 4.49 11.58
CA ALA A 343 4.08 5.02 11.41
C ALA A 343 3.01 3.97 11.77
N LEU A 344 3.18 2.73 11.32
CA LEU A 344 2.21 1.66 11.54
C LEU A 344 2.05 1.28 13.02
N ARG A 345 3.08 1.49 13.87
CA ARG A 345 2.97 1.35 15.33
C ARG A 345 1.99 2.35 15.96
N VAL A 346 1.79 3.52 15.33
CA VAL A 346 0.83 4.54 15.76
C VAL A 346 -0.53 4.29 15.11
N ILE A 347 -0.55 4.09 13.78
CA ILE A 347 -1.76 3.93 12.97
C ILE A 347 -2.53 2.67 13.36
N GLY A 348 -1.83 1.53 13.46
CA GLY A 348 -2.44 0.21 13.66
C GLY A 348 -3.39 0.13 14.86
N PRO A 349 -2.95 0.49 16.09
CA PRO A 349 -3.81 0.46 17.26
C PRO A 349 -5.02 1.41 17.20
N VAL A 350 -4.90 2.55 16.52
CA VAL A 350 -6.01 3.51 16.36
C VAL A 350 -7.03 2.93 15.37
N LEU A 351 -6.55 2.45 14.23
CA LEU A 351 -7.38 1.85 13.20
C LEU A 351 -8.15 0.64 13.72
N GLU A 352 -7.49 -0.25 14.45
CA GLU A 352 -8.10 -1.44 15.06
C GLU A 352 -9.22 -1.09 16.06
N ARG A 353 -9.09 0.02 16.81
CA ARG A 353 -10.19 0.49 17.68
C ARG A 353 -11.40 0.94 16.88
N ARG A 354 -11.18 1.61 15.75
CA ARG A 354 -12.25 2.09 14.86
C ARG A 354 -12.91 0.98 14.05
N LEU A 355 -12.17 -0.09 13.73
CA LEU A 355 -12.72 -1.29 13.09
C LEU A 355 -13.66 -2.10 14.01
N LYS A 356 -13.57 -1.88 15.32
CA LYS A 356 -14.38 -2.56 16.35
C LYS A 356 -15.60 -1.76 16.82
N SER A 357 -15.64 -0.46 16.52
CA SER A 357 -16.74 0.45 16.91
C SER A 357 -17.92 0.32 15.97
#